data_AF-A0AAD9WNX4-F1
#
_entry.id   AF-A0AAD9WNX4-F1
#
_cell.length_a   1.000
_cell.length_b   1.000
_cell.length_c   1.000
_cell.angle_alpha   90.00
_cell.angle_beta   90.00
_cell.angle_gamma   90.00
#
_symmetry.space_group_name_H-M   'P 1'
#
loop_
_entity.id
_entity.type
_entity.pdbx_description
1 polymer ?
#
loop_
_entity_poly.entity_id
_entity_poly.type
_entity_poly.pdbx_seq_one_letter_code
_entity_poly.pdbx_strand_id
1 'polypeptide(L)'
;MIRRRYNKLEGLKGDYGIWMSDKRNMKAIVISYFLTLFFAQPILDRCDNLPCYFHGLADKMYDYLHRVINEEDVKSAIFGIGGLKDPGPNGLPAMFF
;
A
#
# COMPACT_ATOMS: atom_id res chain seq x y z
N MET A 1 25.98 8.49 -16.30
CA MET A 1 24.95 7.77 -17.08
C MET A 1 23.57 8.28 -16.66
N ILE A 2 22.65 8.56 -17.60
CA ILE A 2 21.37 9.27 -17.32
C ILE A 2 20.26 8.25 -16.98
N ARG A 3 19.52 8.44 -15.87
CA ARG A 3 18.44 7.55 -15.40
C ARG A 3 17.42 7.17 -16.48
N ARG A 4 17.07 8.12 -17.36
CA ARG A 4 16.13 7.91 -18.47
C ARG A 4 16.54 6.78 -19.42
N ARG A 5 17.85 6.54 -19.60
CA ARG A 5 18.34 5.46 -20.47
C ARG A 5 18.17 4.08 -19.83
N TYR A 6 18.32 3.98 -18.51
CA TYR A 6 18.16 2.72 -17.79
C TYR A 6 16.68 2.29 -17.69
N ASN A 7 15.78 3.25 -17.50
CA ASN A 7 14.34 2.98 -17.35
C ASN A 7 13.60 2.86 -18.69
N LYS A 8 14.31 2.93 -19.82
CA LYS A 8 13.68 2.77 -21.12
C LYS A 8 13.39 1.28 -21.33
N LEU A 9 12.10 0.95 -21.41
CA LEU A 9 11.65 -0.36 -21.83
C LEU A 9 11.92 -0.50 -23.34
N GLU A 10 12.82 -1.40 -23.71
CA GLU A 10 13.11 -1.74 -25.12
C GLU A 10 12.21 -2.87 -25.64
N GLY A 11 11.57 -3.62 -24.74
CA GLY A 11 10.63 -4.67 -25.08
C GLY A 11 9.94 -5.24 -23.84
N LEU A 12 8.79 -5.88 -24.07
CA LEU A 12 8.01 -6.58 -23.06
C LEU A 12 7.67 -7.98 -23.57
N LYS A 13 7.64 -8.95 -22.66
CA LYS A 13 7.22 -10.32 -22.95
C LYS A 13 5.73 -10.43 -22.64
N GLY A 14 4.92 -10.81 -23.63
CA GLY A 14 3.49 -11.05 -23.44
C GLY A 14 3.19 -12.44 -22.88
N ASP A 15 1.92 -12.74 -22.67
CA ASP A 15 1.44 -13.96 -21.99
C ASP A 15 1.79 -15.25 -22.75
N TYR A 16 1.89 -15.19 -24.08
CA TYR A 16 2.34 -16.30 -24.93
C TYR A 16 3.87 -16.49 -24.94
N GLY A 17 4.58 -15.76 -24.10
CA GLY A 17 6.03 -15.81 -23.97
C GLY A 17 6.80 -15.16 -25.14
N ILE A 18 6.11 -14.44 -26.02
CA ILE A 18 6.70 -13.74 -27.16
C ILE A 18 7.14 -12.33 -26.75
N TRP A 19 8.34 -11.94 -27.16
CA TRP A 19 8.87 -10.59 -26.95
C TRP A 19 8.33 -9.62 -27.99
N MET A 20 7.84 -8.47 -27.51
CA MET A 20 7.33 -7.37 -28.33
C MET A 20 8.12 -6.10 -28.02
N SER A 21 8.70 -5.49 -29.05
CA SER A 21 9.46 -4.23 -28.95
C SER A 21 8.75 -3.06 -29.61
N ASP A 22 7.66 -3.31 -30.34
CA ASP A 22 6.85 -2.25 -30.90
C ASP A 22 5.97 -1.60 -29.82
N LYS A 23 5.87 -0.27 -29.87
CA LYS A 23 5.17 0.51 -28.85
C LYS A 23 3.70 0.15 -28.70
N ARG A 24 3.03 -0.27 -29.79
CA ARG A 24 1.59 -0.57 -29.79
C ARG A 24 1.32 -1.83 -28.97
N ASN A 25 2.06 -2.89 -29.24
CA ASN A 25 1.90 -4.16 -28.55
C ASN A 25 2.44 -4.10 -27.12
N MET A 26 3.55 -3.39 -26.88
CA MET A 26 4.02 -3.12 -25.51
C MET A 26 2.95 -2.40 -24.68
N LYS A 27 2.26 -1.40 -25.25
CA LYS A 27 1.16 -0.70 -24.57
C LYS A 27 0.01 -1.66 -24.24
N ALA A 28 -0.35 -2.55 -25.17
CA ALA A 28 -1.40 -3.54 -24.95
C ALA A 28 -1.05 -4.51 -23.81
N ILE A 29 0.20 -4.98 -23.74
CA ILE A 29 0.70 -5.84 -22.64
C ILE A 29 0.55 -5.13 -21.29
N VAL A 30 1.02 -3.88 -21.18
CA VAL A 30 0.95 -3.10 -19.93
C VAL A 30 -0.51 -2.92 -19.47
N ILE A 31 -1.40 -2.58 -20.41
CA ILE A 31 -2.82 -2.38 -20.09
C ILE A 31 -3.44 -3.70 -19.61
N SER A 32 -3.25 -4.79 -20.33
CA SER A 32 -3.78 -6.11 -19.96
C SER A 32 -3.30 -6.55 -18.57
N TYR A 33 -2.00 -6.38 -18.31
CA TYR A 33 -1.39 -6.71 -17.02
C TYR A 33 -2.03 -5.94 -15.87
N PHE A 34 -2.11 -4.61 -15.95
CA PHE A 34 -2.65 -3.81 -14.85
C PHE A 34 -4.16 -3.92 -14.73
N LEU A 35 -4.89 -4.10 -15.83
CA LEU A 35 -6.32 -4.42 -15.76
C LEU A 35 -6.55 -5.73 -15.01
N THR A 36 -5.75 -6.76 -15.26
CA THR A 36 -5.84 -8.03 -14.55
C THR A 36 -5.40 -7.90 -13.09
N LEU A 37 -4.30 -7.19 -12.83
CA LEU A 37 -3.75 -6.99 -11.48
C LEU A 37 -4.72 -6.23 -10.56
N PHE A 38 -5.41 -5.23 -11.11
CA PHE A 38 -6.37 -4.41 -10.37
C PHE A 38 -7.81 -4.82 -10.60
N PHE A 39 -8.07 -5.90 -11.35
CA PHE A 39 -9.39 -6.48 -11.39
C PHE A 39 -9.66 -7.08 -10.01
N ALA A 40 -10.72 -6.62 -9.35
CA ALA A 40 -11.18 -7.23 -8.13
C ALA A 40 -11.47 -8.70 -8.42
N GLN A 41 -10.60 -9.60 -7.95
CA GLN A 41 -10.95 -11.01 -7.86
C GLN A 41 -12.25 -11.04 -7.04
N PRO A 42 -13.36 -11.61 -7.55
CA PRO A 42 -14.54 -11.78 -6.73
C PRO A 42 -14.06 -12.51 -5.49
N ILE A 43 -14.35 -11.92 -4.32
CA ILE A 43 -13.98 -12.46 -3.02
C ILE A 43 -14.31 -13.95 -3.08
N LEU A 44 -13.28 -14.79 -3.19
CA LEU A 44 -13.44 -16.20 -2.95
C LEU A 44 -13.77 -16.23 -1.47
N ASP A 45 -15.04 -16.43 -1.18
CA ASP A 45 -15.69 -16.35 0.12
C ASP A 45 -15.24 -17.50 1.03
N ARG A 46 -13.92 -17.72 1.10
CA ARG A 46 -13.26 -18.75 1.87
C ARG A 46 -12.03 -18.16 2.53
N CYS A 47 -12.33 -17.29 3.49
CA CYS A 47 -11.49 -17.18 4.68
C CYS A 47 -11.73 -18.38 5.63
N ASP A 48 -12.24 -19.52 5.14
CA ASP A 48 -12.51 -20.72 5.94
C ASP A 48 -11.22 -21.36 6.50
N ASN A 49 -10.08 -21.05 5.88
CA ASN A 49 -8.79 -21.67 6.17
C ASN A 49 -7.73 -20.67 6.63
N LEU A 50 -8.07 -19.42 6.96
CA LEU A 50 -7.12 -18.63 7.73
C LEU A 50 -7.19 -19.20 9.15
N PRO A 51 -6.15 -19.93 9.63
CA PRO A 51 -6.11 -20.26 11.04
C PRO A 51 -6.24 -18.92 11.77
N CYS A 52 -7.16 -18.82 12.73
CA CYS A 52 -7.28 -17.62 13.56
C CYS A 52 -5.96 -17.42 14.33
N TYR A 53 -4.97 -16.85 13.66
CA TYR A 53 -3.64 -16.55 14.19
C TYR A 53 -3.67 -15.28 15.05
N PHE A 54 -4.78 -14.55 15.03
CA PHE A 54 -5.03 -13.49 15.97
C PHE A 54 -5.47 -14.12 17.29
N HIS A 55 -4.51 -14.29 18.20
CA HIS A 55 -4.85 -14.53 19.60
C HIS A 55 -5.82 -13.44 20.07
N GLY A 56 -6.80 -13.84 20.88
CA GLY A 56 -7.69 -12.89 21.53
C GLY A 56 -6.88 -11.81 22.25
N LEU A 57 -7.36 -10.56 22.21
CA LEU A 57 -6.75 -9.48 22.97
C LEU A 57 -6.72 -9.90 24.44
N ALA A 58 -5.54 -9.83 25.07
CA ALA A 58 -5.45 -9.96 26.52
C ALA A 58 -6.31 -8.86 27.16
N ASP A 59 -6.96 -9.15 28.30
CA ASP A 59 -7.87 -8.20 28.97
C ASP A 59 -7.21 -6.82 29.17
N LYS A 60 -5.94 -6.80 29.55
CA LYS A 60 -5.16 -5.54 29.69
C LYS A 60 -5.07 -4.73 28.39
N MET A 61 -4.90 -5.41 27.26
CA MET A 61 -4.86 -4.76 25.95
C MET A 61 -6.25 -4.28 25.54
N TYR A 62 -7.27 -5.08 25.81
CA TYR A 62 -8.66 -4.71 25.57
C TYR A 62 -9.04 -3.45 26.36
N ASP A 63 -8.74 -3.42 27.66
CA ASP A 63 -8.98 -2.27 28.55
C ASP A 63 -8.18 -1.05 28.10
N TYR A 64 -6.92 -1.24 27.69
CA TYR A 64 -6.08 -0.16 27.17
C TYR A 64 -6.65 0.44 25.87
N LEU A 65 -7.21 -0.39 24.97
CA LEU A 65 -7.83 0.07 23.73
C LEU A 65 -9.22 0.70 23.94
N HIS A 66 -9.92 0.32 25.02
CA HIS A 66 -11.25 0.85 25.37
C HIS A 66 -11.21 2.08 26.28
N ARG A 67 -10.04 2.44 26.81
CA ARG A 67 -9.93 3.63 27.67
C ARG A 67 -10.19 4.91 26.88
N VAL A 68 -10.61 5.94 27.59
CA VAL A 68 -10.73 7.29 27.04
C VAL A 68 -9.35 7.79 26.62
N ILE A 69 -9.26 8.31 25.39
CA ILE A 69 -8.07 8.96 24.85
C ILE A 69 -7.82 10.25 25.65
N ASN A 70 -6.59 10.43 26.10
CA ASN A 70 -6.17 11.65 26.80
C ASN A 70 -5.28 12.54 25.91
N GLU A 71 -4.98 13.75 26.37
CA GLU A 71 -4.15 14.71 25.62
C GLU A 71 -2.73 14.19 25.34
N GLU A 72 -2.17 13.39 26.26
CA GLU A 72 -0.84 12.81 26.12
C GLU A 72 -0.80 11.79 24.98
N ASP A 73 -1.84 10.98 24.81
CA ASP A 73 -1.97 10.04 23.69
C ASP A 73 -1.96 10.78 22.34
N VAL A 74 -2.70 11.88 22.25
CA VAL A 74 -2.77 12.71 21.04
C VAL A 74 -1.40 13.30 20.74
N LYS A 75 -0.74 13.84 21.77
CA LYS A 75 0.60 14.42 21.65
C LYS A 75 1.60 13.37 21.17
N SER A 76 1.68 12.23 21.85
CA SER A 76 2.59 11.13 21.50
C SER A 76 2.34 10.60 20.10
N ALA A 77 1.08 10.50 19.66
CA ALA A 77 0.74 10.08 18.31
C ALA A 77 1.24 11.08 17.26
N ILE A 78 0.97 12.38 17.44
CA ILE A 78 1.37 13.43 16.48
C ILE A 78 2.90 13.48 16.32
N PHE A 79 3.64 13.49 17.43
CA PHE A 79 5.11 13.53 17.38
C PHE A 79 5.75 12.19 16.96
N GLY A 80 5.05 11.07 17.18
CA GLY A 80 5.52 9.73 16.82
C GLY A 80 5.45 9.40 15.32
N ILE A 81 4.62 10.11 14.55
CA ILE A 81 4.48 9.93 13.09
C ILE A 81 5.77 10.31 12.33
N GLY A 82 6.59 11.17 12.94
CA GLY A 82 7.81 11.74 12.36
C GLY A 82 7.55 13.12 11.77
N GLY A 83 8.36 14.11 12.13
CA GLY A 83 8.05 15.54 11.92
C GLY A 83 7.85 16.00 10.47
N LEU A 84 8.23 15.21 9.47
CA LEU A 84 8.04 15.48 8.03
C LEU A 84 7.03 14.54 7.36
N LYS A 85 6.46 13.59 8.10
CA LYS A 85 5.45 12.67 7.60
C LYS A 85 4.08 13.27 7.92
N ASP A 86 3.29 13.40 6.85
CA ASP A 86 1.92 13.89 6.83
C ASP A 86 1.73 15.38 7.13
N PRO A 87 1.45 16.21 6.11
CA PRO A 87 0.85 17.51 6.34
C PRO A 87 -0.57 17.29 6.83
N GLY A 88 -0.94 17.88 7.97
CA GLY A 88 -2.33 17.87 8.41
C GLY A 88 -3.27 18.48 7.35
N PRO A 89 -4.60 18.53 7.60
CA PRO A 89 -5.55 19.17 6.69
C PRO A 89 -5.19 20.62 6.33
N ASN A 90 -4.37 21.27 7.16
CA ASN A 90 -3.84 22.61 7.03
C ASN A 90 -2.52 22.71 6.23
N GLY A 91 -1.94 21.61 5.75
CA GLY A 91 -0.70 21.61 4.98
C GLY A 91 0.59 21.67 5.81
N LEU A 92 0.51 21.74 7.15
CA LEU A 92 1.68 21.89 8.02
C LEU A 92 2.19 20.52 8.51
N PRO A 93 3.50 20.25 8.44
CA PRO A 93 4.11 19.05 9.02
C PRO A 93 3.95 18.96 10.54
N ALA A 94 3.94 17.74 11.07
CA ALA A 94 3.84 17.47 12.51
C ALA A 94 4.92 18.16 13.37
N MET A 95 6.07 18.56 12.81
CA MET A 95 7.12 19.30 13.54
C MET A 95 6.70 20.71 14.02
N PHE A 96 5.62 21.28 13.47
CA PHE A 96 5.15 22.63 13.81
C PHE A 96 4.07 22.67 14.90
N PHE A 97 3.69 21.52 15.46
CA PHE A 97 2.76 21.37 16.58
C PHE A 97 3.49 20.70 17.74
#